data_AF-A0A0E0K6N9-F1
#
_entry.id   AF-A0A0E0K6N9-F1
#
_cell.length_a   1.000
_cell.length_b   1.000
_cell.length_c   1.000
_cell.angle_alpha   90.00
_cell.angle_beta   90.00
_cell.angle_gamma   90.00
#
_symmetry.space_group_name_H-M   'P 1'
#
loop_
_entity.id
_entity.type
_entity.pdbx_description
1 polymer ?
#
loop_
_entity_poly.entity_id
_entity_poly.type
_entity_poly.pdbx_seq_one_letter_code
_entity_poly.pdbx_strand_id
1 'polypeptide(L)'
;MEGIVNANMDSTYTLGFRIPGQQCNAWATREGPNGKPLWRALPTKNKFNIEMGTWPTYTATPRRWQRRRRRRRRPAKRGVPLAVVLPCVTVGPIVQPAINTSINHAVARGRYLCIGTVIHRAELLRMLKELFPQYPVTSKSKDDGNSMVKPYRFSNQRLKDLGLEFTPMRKCLYDAVVCMQQKGHLAVQSIDHMSSNNSEEANNGNNNGEKKQEQVVCVTGAGGFIGSWVVRELLLRGYRVRGTARDPRKNAHLLALEGAKERLTLCRADVLDFASLRAAFAGCHGVFHIASPVSKDPNLVPVAIEGTRNVMNAAADMGVRRVVFTSSYGAVHMNPNRSPDAVLDETCWSDPEFCRREDIYCYAKMMAEKTATEEASRRRLQLAVVVPCVTVGPILQPSVNFSCHHVVRYLTGAAATYPNAVAAYADVRDVARAHVLVYEHHGARGRYLCIGTVIHRAELLRMLKELFPQYPVTSKCEDEGNPMVKPYKFSNQRLKDLGLEFTPLRKSLQEAIVCLQRKGHLPVVTVAQQRACL
;
A
#
# COMPACT_ATOMS: atom_id res chain seq x y z
N MET A 1 -44.74 26.43 -23.12
CA MET A 1 -44.69 25.88 -24.48
C MET A 1 -44.23 24.43 -24.39
N GLU A 2 -45.07 23.56 -24.91
CA GLU A 2 -44.99 22.10 -24.90
C GLU A 2 -44.00 21.53 -25.92
N GLY A 3 -43.69 20.25 -25.77
CA GLY A 3 -43.04 19.41 -26.77
C GLY A 3 -42.71 18.01 -26.23
N ILE A 4 -43.65 17.07 -26.39
CA ILE A 4 -43.52 15.63 -26.08
C ILE A 4 -43.08 14.89 -27.36
N VAL A 5 -42.12 13.94 -27.27
CA VAL A 5 -42.09 12.69 -28.07
C VAL A 5 -41.46 11.54 -27.26
N ASN A 6 -42.17 10.41 -27.25
CA ASN A 6 -41.91 9.12 -26.58
C ASN A 6 -40.81 8.25 -27.23
N ALA A 7 -40.18 7.34 -26.45
CA ALA A 7 -39.99 5.92 -26.82
C ALA A 7 -39.43 5.03 -25.67
N ASN A 8 -39.99 3.81 -25.61
CA ASN A 8 -39.97 2.74 -24.61
C ASN A 8 -38.64 2.11 -24.11
N MET A 9 -38.71 1.71 -22.82
CA MET A 9 -38.24 0.50 -22.12
C MET A 9 -36.90 -0.17 -22.48
N ASP A 10 -35.92 0.01 -21.59
CA ASP A 10 -35.11 -1.01 -20.90
C ASP A 10 -33.92 -0.29 -20.21
N SER A 11 -34.12 0.18 -18.96
CA SER A 11 -33.17 1.07 -18.28
C SER A 11 -32.27 0.33 -17.29
N THR A 12 -30.95 0.41 -17.52
CA THR A 12 -29.94 0.28 -16.45
C THR A 12 -29.63 1.69 -15.97
N TYR A 13 -29.83 1.99 -14.68
CA TYR A 13 -29.61 3.33 -14.15
C TYR A 13 -28.11 3.60 -13.96
N THR A 14 -27.63 4.75 -14.45
CA THR A 14 -26.24 5.20 -14.28
C THR A 14 -26.22 6.43 -13.37
N LEU A 15 -25.37 6.43 -12.34
CA LEU A 15 -25.18 7.58 -11.45
C LEU A 15 -24.10 8.51 -12.04
N GLY A 16 -24.48 9.73 -12.42
CA GLY A 16 -23.55 10.76 -12.91
C GLY A 16 -23.53 11.98 -11.97
N PHE A 17 -22.34 12.56 -11.74
CA PHE A 17 -22.17 13.80 -11.00
C PHE A 17 -21.67 14.90 -11.95
N ARG A 18 -22.26 16.09 -11.92
CA ARG A 18 -21.86 17.24 -12.76
C ARG A 18 -21.21 18.33 -11.91
N ILE A 19 -20.00 18.75 -12.28
CA ILE A 19 -19.23 19.82 -11.61
C ILE A 19 -19.33 21.09 -12.47
N PRO A 20 -19.73 22.27 -11.93
CA PRO A 20 -19.72 23.52 -12.68
C PRO A 20 -18.28 23.98 -12.98
N GLY A 21 -17.96 24.30 -14.24
CA GLY A 21 -16.72 24.98 -14.61
C GLY A 21 -15.59 24.12 -15.21
N GLN A 22 -15.76 22.81 -15.39
CA GLN A 22 -14.83 21.99 -16.18
C GLN A 22 -15.50 21.42 -17.43
N GLN A 23 -14.97 21.76 -18.60
CA GLN A 23 -15.15 20.94 -19.80
C GLN A 23 -14.32 19.67 -19.64
N CYS A 24 -14.98 18.53 -19.44
CA CYS A 24 -14.36 17.24 -19.70
C CYS A 24 -14.20 17.08 -21.21
N ASN A 25 -12.99 17.32 -21.70
CA ASN A 25 -12.57 16.98 -23.05
C ASN A 25 -12.37 15.46 -23.16
N ALA A 26 -13.47 14.71 -23.29
CA ALA A 26 -13.43 13.40 -23.94
C ALA A 26 -13.67 13.62 -25.44
N TRP A 27 -12.61 13.91 -26.19
CA TRP A 27 -12.66 13.96 -27.64
C TRP A 27 -12.69 12.52 -28.15
N ALA A 28 -13.85 12.07 -28.60
CA ALA A 28 -13.94 11.05 -29.64
C ALA A 28 -14.10 11.81 -30.97
N THR A 29 -13.01 12.00 -31.71
CA THR A 29 -13.09 12.44 -33.09
C THR A 29 -13.79 11.36 -33.91
N ARG A 30 -15.01 11.66 -34.37
CA ARG A 30 -15.51 11.16 -35.65
C ARG A 30 -16.32 12.29 -36.29
N GLU A 31 -15.84 12.75 -37.44
CA GLU A 31 -16.56 13.68 -38.29
C GLU A 31 -17.94 13.09 -38.62
N GLY A 32 -18.99 13.89 -38.43
CA GLY A 32 -20.28 13.61 -39.07
C GLY A 32 -20.13 13.80 -40.59
N PRO A 33 -21.05 13.27 -41.41
CA PRO A 33 -20.89 13.20 -42.86
C PRO A 33 -20.61 14.55 -43.57
N ASN A 34 -20.84 15.70 -42.93
CA ASN A 34 -20.68 17.04 -43.51
C ASN A 34 -19.81 18.02 -42.67
N GLY A 35 -18.99 17.55 -41.72
CA GLY A 35 -17.89 18.36 -41.16
C GLY A 35 -18.23 19.65 -40.37
N LYS A 36 -19.33 19.73 -39.59
CA LYS A 36 -19.57 20.88 -38.66
C LYS A 36 -19.84 20.46 -37.21
N PRO A 37 -19.31 21.18 -36.19
CA PRO A 37 -19.56 20.90 -34.78
C PRO A 37 -20.88 21.52 -34.26
N LEU A 38 -21.62 20.78 -33.42
CA LEU A 38 -22.90 21.16 -32.79
C LEU A 38 -22.71 21.69 -31.34
N TRP A 39 -22.89 23.01 -31.18
CA TRP A 39 -23.42 23.77 -30.02
C TRP A 39 -22.56 24.20 -28.80
N ARG A 40 -22.97 25.40 -28.33
CA ARG A 40 -22.41 26.41 -27.39
C ARG A 40 -22.76 26.16 -25.91
N ALA A 41 -21.92 26.65 -24.99
CA ALA A 41 -22.16 26.66 -23.55
C ALA A 41 -22.88 27.94 -23.06
N LEU A 42 -23.77 27.80 -22.06
CA LEU A 42 -24.31 28.91 -21.26
C LEU A 42 -24.00 28.68 -19.76
N PRO A 43 -23.69 29.73 -18.95
CA PRO A 43 -23.17 29.57 -17.59
C PRO A 43 -24.27 29.69 -16.50
N THR A 44 -24.19 28.88 -15.43
CA THR A 44 -24.90 29.12 -14.16
C THR A 44 -24.01 28.80 -12.94
N LYS A 45 -24.12 29.64 -11.90
CA LYS A 45 -23.29 29.67 -10.67
C LYS A 45 -23.85 28.80 -9.52
N ASN A 46 -22.94 28.19 -8.74
CA ASN A 46 -23.03 27.76 -7.33
C ASN A 46 -24.31 27.07 -6.78
N LYS A 47 -24.61 25.83 -7.18
CA LYS A 47 -25.42 24.85 -6.38
C LYS A 47 -24.96 23.40 -6.65
N PHE A 48 -24.89 22.55 -5.62
CA PHE A 48 -24.64 21.10 -5.74
C PHE A 48 -25.98 20.37 -5.91
N ASN A 49 -26.22 19.75 -7.08
CA ASN A 49 -27.40 18.94 -7.38
C ASN A 49 -26.95 17.54 -7.85
N ILE A 50 -27.50 16.49 -7.27
CA ILE A 50 -27.37 15.12 -7.78
C ILE A 50 -28.49 14.91 -8.80
N GLU A 51 -28.18 14.87 -10.09
CA GLU A 51 -29.13 14.55 -11.16
C GLU A 51 -28.82 13.16 -11.74
N MET A 52 -29.78 12.25 -11.64
CA MET A 52 -29.70 10.94 -12.32
C MET A 52 -30.29 11.08 -13.73
N GLY A 53 -29.42 11.11 -14.73
CA GLY A 53 -29.80 11.12 -16.15
C GLY A 53 -29.87 9.71 -16.73
N THR A 54 -30.80 9.49 -17.66
CA THR A 54 -30.85 8.31 -18.53
C THR A 54 -29.78 8.45 -19.62
N TRP A 55 -28.91 7.44 -19.75
CA TRP A 55 -27.97 7.34 -20.87
C TRP A 55 -28.37 6.15 -21.74
N PRO A 56 -28.44 6.29 -23.07
CA PRO A 56 -28.75 5.16 -23.94
C PRO A 56 -27.56 4.20 -23.97
N THR A 57 -27.66 3.09 -23.28
CA THR A 57 -26.79 1.93 -23.51
C THR A 57 -27.26 1.23 -24.77
N TYR A 58 -26.45 1.26 -25.83
CA TYR A 58 -26.70 0.46 -27.03
C TYR A 58 -26.66 -1.03 -26.68
N THR A 59 -27.83 -1.68 -26.67
CA THR A 59 -27.98 -3.12 -26.61
C THR A 59 -27.84 -3.70 -28.01
N ALA A 60 -26.74 -4.41 -28.29
CA ALA A 60 -26.71 -5.32 -29.43
C ALA A 60 -27.62 -6.51 -29.11
N THR A 61 -28.82 -6.55 -29.70
CA THR A 61 -29.81 -7.61 -29.47
C THR A 61 -29.32 -8.99 -29.97
N PRO A 62 -29.63 -10.10 -29.28
CA PRO A 62 -29.03 -11.42 -29.55
C PRO A 62 -29.55 -12.18 -30.79
N ARG A 63 -30.52 -11.63 -31.55
CA ARG A 63 -31.27 -12.43 -32.55
C ARG A 63 -30.56 -12.65 -33.89
N ARG A 64 -29.48 -11.92 -34.22
CA ARG A 64 -28.79 -12.06 -35.52
C ARG A 64 -27.68 -13.12 -35.57
N TRP A 65 -27.30 -13.70 -34.43
CA TRP A 65 -26.17 -14.65 -34.34
C TRP A 65 -26.54 -16.12 -34.52
N GLN A 66 -27.83 -16.50 -34.44
CA GLN A 66 -28.24 -17.91 -34.52
C GLN A 66 -28.31 -18.51 -35.95
N ARG A 67 -28.12 -17.74 -37.03
CA ARG A 67 -28.26 -18.26 -38.41
C ARG A 67 -26.98 -18.49 -39.22
N ARG A 68 -25.77 -18.32 -38.66
CA ARG A 68 -24.50 -18.56 -39.39
C ARG A 68 -23.65 -19.73 -38.88
N ARG A 69 -24.26 -20.71 -38.20
CA ARG A 69 -23.63 -22.01 -37.87
C ARG A 69 -23.91 -23.10 -38.91
N ARG A 70 -23.77 -22.81 -40.21
CA ARG A 70 -23.62 -23.85 -41.24
C ARG A 70 -22.80 -23.30 -42.41
N ARG A 71 -21.47 -23.39 -42.29
CA ARG A 71 -20.53 -23.79 -43.35
C ARG A 71 -19.10 -23.40 -42.98
N ARG A 72 -18.19 -24.36 -43.24
CA ARG A 72 -16.71 -24.31 -43.23
C ARG A 72 -16.02 -24.64 -41.92
N ARG A 73 -15.74 -25.94 -41.76
CA ARG A 73 -14.60 -26.51 -41.03
C ARG A 73 -13.28 -26.04 -41.69
N ARG A 74 -12.33 -25.50 -40.91
CA ARG A 74 -10.88 -25.60 -41.11
C ARG A 74 -10.16 -25.52 -39.75
N PRO A 75 -9.03 -26.23 -39.52
CA PRO A 75 -8.37 -26.32 -38.21
C PRO A 75 -7.17 -25.37 -38.01
N ALA A 76 -6.73 -25.25 -36.74
CA ALA A 76 -5.52 -24.59 -36.16
C ALA A 76 -5.57 -23.04 -35.99
N LYS A 77 -5.08 -22.42 -34.91
CA LYS A 77 -3.92 -22.70 -34.03
C LYS A 77 -4.21 -22.44 -32.53
N ARG A 78 -3.49 -23.13 -31.63
CA ARG A 78 -3.51 -22.96 -30.16
C ARG A 78 -3.11 -21.53 -29.77
N GLY A 79 -4.07 -20.72 -29.32
CA GLY A 79 -3.86 -19.44 -28.66
C GLY A 79 -4.23 -19.51 -27.18
N VAL A 80 -3.47 -18.83 -26.33
CA VAL A 80 -3.70 -18.72 -24.88
C VAL A 80 -5.06 -18.06 -24.61
N PRO A 81 -5.96 -18.64 -23.78
CA PRO A 81 -7.27 -18.05 -23.52
C PRO A 81 -7.17 -16.88 -22.54
N LEU A 82 -7.58 -15.70 -23.00
CA LEU A 82 -7.71 -14.47 -22.23
C LEU A 82 -9.01 -14.48 -21.41
N ALA A 83 -8.94 -14.29 -20.09
CA ALA A 83 -10.11 -14.03 -19.26
C ALA A 83 -10.53 -12.56 -19.43
N VAL A 84 -11.72 -12.31 -19.99
CA VAL A 84 -12.29 -10.96 -20.12
C VAL A 84 -13.31 -10.76 -19.01
N VAL A 85 -12.96 -9.92 -18.03
CA VAL A 85 -13.88 -9.44 -16.99
C VAL A 85 -14.44 -8.10 -17.47
N LEU A 86 -15.72 -8.06 -17.84
CA LEU A 86 -16.42 -6.82 -18.19
C LEU A 86 -17.06 -6.24 -16.91
N PRO A 87 -16.62 -5.08 -16.41
CA PRO A 87 -17.30 -4.41 -15.31
C PRO A 87 -18.60 -3.78 -15.81
N CYS A 88 -19.74 -4.20 -15.26
CA CYS A 88 -21.01 -3.50 -15.42
C CYS A 88 -21.26 -2.62 -14.18
N VAL A 89 -21.10 -1.31 -14.37
CA VAL A 89 -21.50 -0.18 -13.50
C VAL A 89 -20.74 -0.02 -12.17
N THR A 90 -19.92 1.02 -12.13
CA THR A 90 -19.16 1.52 -10.98
C THR A 90 -19.93 2.70 -10.35
N VAL A 91 -20.20 2.66 -9.05
CA VAL A 91 -20.61 3.86 -8.29
C VAL A 91 -19.34 4.44 -7.65
N GLY A 92 -18.87 5.58 -8.18
CA GLY A 92 -17.71 6.34 -7.69
C GLY A 92 -16.59 6.49 -8.73
N PRO A 93 -15.87 7.64 -8.76
CA PRO A 93 -14.75 7.80 -9.67
C PRO A 93 -13.55 6.95 -9.18
N ILE A 94 -13.11 6.03 -10.04
CA ILE A 94 -11.80 5.37 -10.01
C ILE A 94 -11.46 4.68 -8.69
N VAL A 95 -12.33 3.77 -8.29
CA VAL A 95 -11.88 2.57 -7.58
C VAL A 95 -12.47 1.43 -8.41
N GLN A 96 -11.67 0.81 -9.27
CA GLN A 96 -11.93 -0.60 -9.56
C GLN A 96 -11.94 -1.24 -8.17
N PRO A 97 -13.05 -1.83 -7.69
CA PRO A 97 -13.00 -2.60 -6.47
C PRO A 97 -11.86 -3.58 -6.68
N ALA A 98 -10.85 -3.51 -5.82
CA ALA A 98 -9.73 -4.41 -5.89
C ALA A 98 -10.33 -5.81 -5.83
N ILE A 99 -10.33 -6.51 -6.97
CA ILE A 99 -10.59 -7.95 -7.01
C ILE A 99 -9.39 -8.54 -6.30
N ASN A 100 -9.50 -8.64 -4.97
CA ASN A 100 -8.45 -9.17 -4.15
C ASN A 100 -8.57 -10.69 -4.19
N THR A 101 -8.15 -11.30 -5.31
CA THR A 101 -7.93 -12.75 -5.38
C THR A 101 -6.74 -13.08 -6.23
N SER A 102 -5.80 -13.81 -5.62
CA SER A 102 -4.98 -14.77 -6.35
C SER A 102 -5.88 -15.91 -6.84
N ILE A 103 -6.51 -15.75 -8.00
CA ILE A 103 -7.12 -16.90 -8.67
C ILE A 103 -5.95 -17.79 -9.12
N ASN A 104 -5.77 -18.94 -8.46
CA ASN A 104 -4.80 -19.94 -8.89
C ASN A 104 -5.00 -20.23 -10.38
N HIS A 105 -4.01 -19.88 -11.21
CA HIS A 105 -4.09 -19.89 -12.67
C HIS A 105 -4.48 -21.24 -13.28
N ALA A 106 -4.39 -22.34 -12.52
CA ALA A 106 -4.65 -23.69 -13.01
C ALA A 106 -6.15 -24.05 -13.17
N VAL A 107 -7.09 -23.32 -12.54
CA VAL A 107 -8.50 -23.79 -12.44
C VAL A 107 -9.52 -22.94 -13.21
N ALA A 108 -9.22 -21.69 -13.58
CA ALA A 108 -10.24 -20.79 -14.15
C ALA A 108 -10.30 -20.84 -15.69
N ARG A 109 -11.09 -21.77 -16.25
CA ARG A 109 -11.51 -21.74 -17.67
C ARG A 109 -12.97 -21.28 -17.78
N GLY A 110 -13.22 -20.09 -18.33
CA GLY A 110 -14.58 -19.60 -18.60
C GLY A 110 -14.71 -18.07 -18.68
N ARG A 111 -15.90 -17.57 -19.06
CA ARG A 111 -16.29 -16.15 -18.86
C ARG A 111 -17.04 -16.03 -17.53
N TYR A 112 -16.67 -15.06 -16.71
CA TYR A 112 -17.25 -14.84 -15.39
C TYR A 112 -17.90 -13.46 -15.33
N LEU A 113 -19.11 -13.39 -14.79
CA LEU A 113 -19.83 -12.14 -14.53
C LEU A 113 -19.51 -11.69 -13.10
N CYS A 114 -18.78 -10.59 -12.95
CA CYS A 114 -18.33 -10.09 -11.65
C CYS A 114 -19.32 -9.03 -11.12
N ILE A 115 -20.41 -9.51 -10.51
CA ILE A 115 -21.39 -8.67 -9.81
C ILE A 115 -21.43 -9.11 -8.34
N GLY A 116 -21.20 -8.18 -7.42
CA GLY A 116 -21.19 -8.47 -5.98
C GLY A 116 -22.58 -8.38 -5.34
N THR A 117 -23.30 -7.29 -5.61
CA THR A 117 -24.64 -7.05 -5.06
C THR A 117 -25.43 -6.18 -6.03
N VAL A 118 -26.70 -6.51 -6.24
CA VAL A 118 -27.67 -5.63 -6.90
C VAL A 118 -28.57 -5.06 -5.82
N ILE A 119 -28.63 -3.75 -5.74
CA ILE A 119 -29.39 -3.02 -4.72
C ILE A 119 -30.44 -2.15 -5.40
N HIS A 120 -31.65 -2.14 -4.84
CA HIS A 120 -32.72 -1.28 -5.33
C HIS A 120 -32.40 0.18 -4.97
N ARG A 121 -32.82 1.14 -5.81
CA ARG A 121 -32.57 2.57 -5.60
C ARG A 121 -33.04 3.04 -4.22
N ALA A 122 -34.24 2.64 -3.80
CA ALA A 122 -34.80 3.03 -2.51
C ALA A 122 -33.91 2.56 -1.34
N GLU A 123 -33.37 1.34 -1.46
CA GLU A 123 -32.51 0.73 -0.44
C GLU A 123 -31.12 1.39 -0.42
N LEU A 124 -30.57 1.74 -1.59
CA LEU A 124 -29.33 2.52 -1.70
C LEU A 124 -29.48 3.90 -1.04
N LEU A 125 -30.60 4.59 -1.28
CA LEU A 125 -30.88 5.90 -0.68
C LEU A 125 -31.06 5.79 0.84
N ARG A 126 -31.72 4.73 1.33
CA ARG A 126 -31.84 4.44 2.76
C ARG A 126 -30.46 4.24 3.39
N MET A 127 -29.62 3.40 2.80
CA MET A 127 -28.26 3.16 3.29
C MET A 127 -27.40 4.42 3.31
N LEU A 128 -27.51 5.29 2.31
CA LEU A 128 -26.79 6.57 2.28
C LEU A 128 -27.26 7.53 3.37
N LYS A 129 -28.58 7.61 3.62
CA LYS A 129 -29.14 8.42 4.71
C LYS A 129 -28.70 7.92 6.10
N GLU A 130 -28.62 6.61 6.27
CA GLU A 130 -28.16 5.99 7.54
C GLU A 130 -26.65 6.15 7.75
N LEU A 131 -25.85 5.92 6.70
CA LEU A 131 -24.39 6.03 6.80
C LEU A 131 -23.94 7.48 6.95
N PHE A 132 -24.68 8.40 6.34
CA PHE A 132 -24.28 9.80 6.25
C PHE A 132 -25.46 10.77 6.42
N PRO A 133 -26.07 10.80 7.62
CA PRO A 133 -27.23 11.65 7.90
C PRO A 133 -26.94 13.15 7.73
N GLN A 134 -25.67 13.56 7.83
CA GLN A 134 -25.23 14.94 7.67
C GLN A 134 -25.34 15.46 6.23
N TYR A 135 -25.46 14.58 5.22
CA TYR A 135 -25.59 15.02 3.82
C TYR A 135 -27.05 14.97 3.36
N PRO A 136 -27.56 16.05 2.74
CA PRO A 136 -28.92 16.06 2.21
C PRO A 136 -29.01 15.12 1.00
N VAL A 137 -29.55 13.92 1.22
CA VAL A 137 -29.85 12.95 0.15
C VAL A 137 -31.24 13.25 -0.42
N THR A 138 -31.29 13.96 -1.55
CA THR A 138 -32.56 14.27 -2.24
C THR A 138 -32.85 13.24 -3.34
N SER A 139 -34.13 12.89 -3.48
CA SER A 139 -34.63 12.12 -4.63
C SER A 139 -35.41 13.05 -5.54
N LYS A 140 -34.87 13.44 -6.70
CA LYS A 140 -35.72 13.90 -7.79
C LYS A 140 -36.28 12.67 -8.51
N SER A 141 -37.59 12.61 -8.71
CA SER A 141 -38.26 11.66 -9.57
C SER A 141 -39.10 12.42 -10.59
N LYS A 142 -39.07 11.96 -11.85
CA LYS A 142 -40.12 12.23 -12.85
C LYS A 142 -40.94 10.98 -13.15
N ASP A 143 -40.74 9.89 -12.41
CA ASP A 143 -41.57 8.70 -12.52
C ASP A 143 -42.35 8.49 -11.22
N ASP A 144 -43.64 8.69 -11.35
CA ASP A 144 -44.65 8.28 -10.39
C ASP A 144 -44.87 6.78 -10.55
N GLY A 145 -44.93 6.06 -9.43
CA GLY A 145 -45.68 4.81 -9.35
C GLY A 145 -45.09 3.56 -10.03
N ASN A 146 -44.79 2.58 -9.19
CA ASN A 146 -45.33 1.23 -9.38
C ASN A 146 -44.80 0.33 -10.52
N SER A 147 -43.50 0.36 -10.84
CA SER A 147 -42.87 -0.83 -11.46
C SER A 147 -41.87 -1.48 -10.50
N MET A 148 -42.30 -2.55 -9.82
CA MET A 148 -41.37 -3.50 -9.23
C MET A 148 -40.60 -4.20 -10.37
N VAL A 149 -39.53 -3.58 -10.85
CA VAL A 149 -38.56 -4.26 -11.70
C VAL A 149 -37.92 -5.34 -10.84
N LYS A 150 -38.31 -6.61 -11.07
CA LYS A 150 -37.74 -7.76 -10.37
C LYS A 150 -36.22 -7.71 -10.54
N PRO A 151 -35.43 -7.73 -9.45
CA PRO A 151 -33.98 -7.70 -9.57
C PRO A 151 -33.53 -8.89 -10.42
N TYR A 152 -32.66 -8.64 -11.40
CA TYR A 152 -32.05 -9.68 -12.21
C TYR A 152 -31.41 -10.73 -11.30
N ARG A 153 -31.82 -12.00 -11.45
CA ARG A 153 -31.17 -13.11 -10.75
C ARG A 153 -29.81 -13.37 -11.39
N PHE A 154 -28.74 -13.10 -10.65
CA PHE A 154 -27.38 -13.51 -10.99
C PHE A 154 -26.82 -14.37 -9.85
N SER A 155 -25.89 -15.26 -10.18
CA SER A 155 -25.15 -16.06 -9.18
C SER A 155 -23.67 -15.72 -9.28
N ASN A 156 -23.07 -15.36 -8.15
CA ASN A 156 -21.63 -15.15 -8.01
C ASN A 156 -20.92 -16.35 -7.37
N GLN A 157 -21.62 -17.50 -7.25
CA GLN A 157 -21.09 -18.69 -6.58
C GLN A 157 -19.78 -19.17 -7.21
N ARG A 158 -19.70 -19.21 -8.55
CA ARG A 158 -18.46 -19.60 -9.27
C ARG A 158 -17.24 -18.73 -8.94
N LEU A 159 -17.46 -17.47 -8.56
CA LEU A 159 -16.37 -16.58 -8.15
C LEU A 159 -16.01 -16.83 -6.69
N LYS A 160 -16.99 -17.06 -5.82
CA LYS A 160 -16.76 -17.48 -4.42
C LYS A 160 -16.04 -18.82 -4.32
N ASP A 161 -16.39 -19.79 -5.18
CA ASP A 161 -15.72 -21.10 -5.27
C ASP A 161 -14.24 -20.98 -5.71
N LEU A 162 -13.88 -19.86 -6.37
CA LEU A 162 -12.51 -19.50 -6.73
C LEU A 162 -11.82 -18.65 -5.63
N GLY A 163 -12.44 -18.53 -4.45
CA GLY A 163 -11.93 -17.75 -3.33
C GLY A 163 -12.21 -16.25 -3.39
N LEU A 164 -13.08 -15.77 -4.29
CA LEU A 164 -13.41 -14.34 -4.38
C LEU A 164 -14.40 -13.93 -3.30
N GLU A 165 -13.92 -13.08 -2.39
CA GLU A 165 -14.75 -12.40 -1.41
C GLU A 165 -15.18 -11.02 -1.93
N PHE A 166 -16.47 -10.72 -1.84
CA PHE A 166 -17.01 -9.42 -2.21
C PHE A 166 -17.11 -8.53 -0.98
N THR A 167 -16.58 -7.32 -1.07
CA THR A 167 -16.77 -6.31 -0.02
C THR A 167 -18.25 -5.93 0.10
N PRO A 168 -18.84 -5.90 1.31
CA PRO A 168 -20.23 -5.52 1.50
C PRO A 168 -20.53 -4.11 0.97
N MET A 169 -21.70 -3.93 0.33
CA MET A 169 -22.12 -2.65 -0.27
C MET A 169 -22.06 -1.47 0.71
N ARG A 170 -22.44 -1.69 1.98
CA ARG A 170 -22.38 -0.67 3.04
C ARG A 170 -20.95 -0.13 3.22
N LYS A 171 -19.96 -1.02 3.23
CA LYS A 171 -18.55 -0.64 3.35
C LYS A 171 -18.05 0.05 2.09
N CYS A 172 -18.44 -0.41 0.90
CA CYS A 172 -18.10 0.26 -0.35
C CYS A 172 -18.61 1.70 -0.41
N LEU A 173 -19.86 1.93 0.03
CA LEU A 173 -20.45 3.27 0.12
C LEU A 173 -19.71 4.14 1.13
N TYR A 174 -19.34 3.56 2.28
CA TYR A 174 -18.59 4.26 3.30
C TYR A 174 -17.22 4.72 2.80
N ASP A 175 -16.43 3.79 2.24
CA ASP A 175 -15.10 4.04 1.70
C ASP A 175 -15.13 5.08 0.56
N ALA A 176 -16.17 5.06 -0.28
CA ALA A 176 -16.35 6.02 -1.36
C ALA A 176 -16.57 7.46 -0.84
N VAL A 177 -17.40 7.63 0.19
CA VAL A 177 -17.67 8.96 0.77
C VAL A 177 -16.46 9.47 1.53
N VAL A 178 -15.77 8.63 2.31
CA VAL A 178 -14.50 8.99 2.98
C VAL A 178 -13.44 9.41 1.96
N CYS A 179 -13.32 8.69 0.83
CA CYS A 179 -12.41 9.06 -0.26
C CYS A 179 -12.75 10.44 -0.86
N MET A 180 -14.04 10.77 -1.03
CA MET A 180 -14.46 12.08 -1.51
C MET A 180 -14.17 13.19 -0.51
N GLN A 181 -14.31 12.93 0.79
CA GLN A 181 -13.93 13.86 1.87
C GLN A 181 -12.42 14.14 1.86
N GLN A 182 -11.60 13.09 1.76
CA GLN A 182 -10.13 13.21 1.71
C GLN A 182 -9.63 14.00 0.50
N LYS A 183 -10.35 13.91 -0.64
CA LYS A 183 -10.03 14.66 -1.86
C LYS A 183 -10.61 16.08 -1.89
N GLY A 184 -11.28 16.51 -0.81
CA GLY A 184 -11.91 17.83 -0.72
C GLY A 184 -13.12 18.01 -1.65
N HIS A 185 -13.65 16.92 -2.23
CA HIS A 185 -14.84 16.96 -3.07
C HIS A 185 -16.14 16.96 -2.25
N LEU A 186 -16.06 16.62 -0.97
CA LEU A 186 -17.16 16.64 -0.02
C LEU A 186 -16.68 17.27 1.30
N ALA A 187 -17.40 18.25 1.82
CA ALA A 187 -17.03 18.91 3.07
C ALA A 187 -17.17 17.94 4.26
N VAL A 188 -16.18 17.91 5.15
CA VAL A 188 -16.25 17.16 6.40
C VAL A 188 -17.05 17.98 7.40
N GLN A 189 -18.24 17.53 7.77
CA GLN A 189 -19.04 18.13 8.84
C GLN A 189 -18.97 17.20 10.06
N SER A 190 -18.64 17.77 11.23
CA SER A 190 -18.56 17.06 12.51
C SER A 190 -19.94 16.53 12.91
N ILE A 191 -20.00 15.29 13.39
CA ILE A 191 -21.19 14.73 14.01
C ILE A 191 -21.03 14.96 15.52
N ASP A 192 -21.82 15.88 16.07
CA ASP A 192 -22.04 15.92 17.52
C ASP A 192 -22.83 14.68 17.93
N HIS A 193 -22.36 14.00 18.97
CA HIS A 193 -23.03 12.85 19.55
C HIS A 193 -24.41 13.25 20.09
N MET A 194 -25.46 12.57 19.62
CA MET A 194 -26.74 12.52 20.34
C MET A 194 -26.97 11.11 20.87
N SER A 195 -26.85 11.02 22.19
CA SER A 195 -27.34 9.94 23.03
C SER A 195 -28.87 9.86 22.94
N SER A 196 -29.44 8.66 22.78
CA SER A 196 -30.72 8.32 23.40
C SER A 196 -30.92 6.81 23.45
N ASN A 197 -31.52 6.42 24.57
CA ASN A 197 -31.76 5.07 25.06
C ASN A 197 -32.69 4.26 24.15
N ASN A 198 -32.49 2.94 24.14
CA ASN A 198 -33.58 1.98 24.29
C ASN A 198 -33.03 0.72 24.94
N SER A 199 -33.47 0.51 26.17
CA SER A 199 -33.42 -0.74 26.92
C SER A 199 -34.46 -1.71 26.37
N GLU A 200 -34.07 -2.96 26.11
CA GLU A 200 -34.90 -4.14 26.34
C GLU A 200 -34.00 -5.38 26.45
N GLU A 201 -34.46 -6.32 27.27
CA GLU A 201 -33.70 -7.28 28.06
C GLU A 201 -33.23 -8.56 27.33
N ALA A 202 -32.45 -9.35 28.09
CA ALA A 202 -32.05 -10.75 27.90
C ALA A 202 -30.86 -11.04 26.97
N ASN A 203 -29.68 -11.28 27.55
CA ASN A 203 -29.36 -12.60 28.10
C ASN A 203 -28.00 -12.56 28.83
N ASN A 204 -27.96 -13.17 30.00
CA ASN A 204 -26.83 -13.16 30.93
C ASN A 204 -25.73 -14.10 30.41
N GLY A 205 -24.74 -13.55 29.72
CA GLY A 205 -23.56 -14.26 29.23
C GLY A 205 -22.29 -13.61 29.78
N ASN A 206 -21.75 -14.23 30.82
CA ASN A 206 -20.57 -13.81 31.56
C ASN A 206 -19.32 -13.74 30.66
N ASN A 207 -19.10 -12.61 29.97
CA ASN A 207 -17.86 -12.34 29.25
C ASN A 207 -17.09 -11.26 30.01
N ASN A 208 -16.18 -11.70 30.89
CA ASN A 208 -15.04 -10.92 31.34
C ASN A 208 -14.17 -10.60 30.11
N GLY A 209 -14.57 -9.61 29.32
CA GLY A 209 -13.72 -8.97 28.34
C GLY A 209 -12.69 -8.14 29.09
N GLU A 210 -11.52 -8.73 29.34
CA GLU A 210 -10.33 -7.97 29.75
C GLU A 210 -10.21 -6.76 28.81
N LYS A 211 -10.44 -5.55 29.34
CA LYS A 211 -10.12 -4.32 28.64
C LYS A 211 -8.61 -4.37 28.34
N LYS A 212 -8.25 -4.72 27.11
CA LYS A 212 -6.86 -4.73 26.64
C LYS A 212 -6.26 -3.36 26.94
N GLN A 213 -5.38 -3.30 27.94
CA GLN A 213 -4.83 -2.06 28.45
C GLN A 213 -4.17 -1.29 27.29
N GLU A 214 -4.51 -0.02 27.13
CA GLU A 214 -4.09 0.78 25.98
C GLU A 214 -2.56 0.96 25.99
N GLN A 215 -1.84 0.12 25.24
CA GLN A 215 -0.38 0.14 25.25
C GLN A 215 0.16 1.35 24.49
N VAL A 216 1.00 2.13 25.18
CA VAL A 216 1.78 3.21 24.57
C VAL A 216 3.14 2.67 24.12
N VAL A 217 3.51 2.93 22.87
CA VAL A 217 4.82 2.58 22.31
C VAL A 217 5.48 3.79 21.67
N CYS A 218 6.82 3.84 21.69
CA CYS A 218 7.58 4.90 21.05
C CYS A 218 8.28 4.39 19.78
N VAL A 219 8.30 5.18 18.71
CA VAL A 219 8.99 4.88 17.45
C VAL A 219 10.01 5.97 17.20
N THR A 220 11.30 5.64 17.29
CA THR A 220 12.36 6.60 16.92
C THR A 220 12.51 6.69 15.42
N GLY A 221 12.71 7.89 14.88
CA GLY A 221 12.82 8.07 13.42
C GLY A 221 11.49 7.77 12.71
N ALA A 222 10.37 8.08 13.37
CA ALA A 222 9.01 7.83 12.91
C ALA A 222 8.72 8.39 11.52
N GLY A 223 9.38 9.49 11.16
CA GLY A 223 9.26 10.15 9.86
C GLY A 223 9.95 9.45 8.68
N GLY A 224 10.84 8.49 8.96
CA GLY A 224 11.62 7.81 7.94
C GLY A 224 10.80 6.80 7.13
N PHE A 225 11.44 6.17 6.15
CA PHE A 225 10.78 5.20 5.26
C PHE A 225 10.18 4.02 6.03
N ILE A 226 11.01 3.26 6.75
CA ILE A 226 10.53 2.13 7.59
C ILE A 226 9.71 2.67 8.77
N GLY A 227 10.16 3.75 9.41
CA GLY A 227 9.49 4.34 10.58
C GLY A 227 8.03 4.70 10.32
N SER A 228 7.72 5.31 9.18
CA SER A 228 6.36 5.71 8.83
C SER A 228 5.43 4.50 8.69
N TRP A 229 5.93 3.40 8.13
CA TRP A 229 5.18 2.16 8.00
C TRP A 229 5.01 1.42 9.32
N VAL A 230 6.01 1.46 10.21
CA VAL A 230 5.87 0.91 11.57
C VAL A 230 4.83 1.70 12.37
N VAL A 231 4.85 3.04 12.30
CA VAL A 231 3.80 3.89 12.92
C VAL A 231 2.43 3.51 12.38
N ARG A 232 2.28 3.39 11.05
CA ARG A 232 1.02 2.99 10.42
C ARG A 232 0.53 1.63 10.91
N GLU A 233 1.40 0.62 10.95
CA GLU A 233 1.06 -0.74 11.39
C GLU A 233 0.61 -0.76 12.87
N LEU A 234 1.31 -0.01 13.74
CA LEU A 234 0.95 0.13 15.15
C LEU A 234 -0.40 0.83 15.35
N LEU A 235 -0.67 1.91 14.61
CA LEU A 235 -1.95 2.63 14.68
C LEU A 235 -3.13 1.76 14.24
N LEU A 236 -2.95 0.96 13.18
CA LEU A 236 -3.95 0.01 12.68
C LEU A 236 -4.25 -1.11 13.70
N ARG A 237 -3.28 -1.47 14.53
CA ARG A 237 -3.46 -2.45 15.63
C ARG A 237 -3.97 -1.82 16.93
N GLY A 238 -4.28 -0.53 16.92
CA GLY A 238 -4.88 0.18 18.05
C GLY A 238 -3.89 0.68 19.11
N TYR A 239 -2.57 0.65 18.85
CA TYR A 239 -1.59 1.21 19.77
C TYR A 239 -1.68 2.74 19.83
N ARG A 240 -1.36 3.29 21.01
CA ARG A 240 -0.94 4.70 21.12
C ARG A 240 0.52 4.80 20.75
N VAL A 241 0.82 5.63 19.76
CA VAL A 241 2.16 5.76 19.19
C VAL A 241 2.73 7.14 19.52
N ARG A 242 3.92 7.15 20.11
CA ARG A 242 4.75 8.35 20.24
C ARG A 242 5.85 8.29 19.18
N GLY A 243 5.72 9.06 18.12
CA GLY A 243 6.71 9.12 17.05
C GLY A 243 7.75 10.20 17.31
N THR A 244 9.04 9.86 17.36
CA THR A 244 10.10 10.87 17.51
C THR A 244 10.71 11.29 16.18
N ALA A 245 11.00 12.58 16.08
CA ALA A 245 11.77 13.18 15.00
C ALA A 245 12.54 14.40 15.49
N ARG A 246 13.62 14.75 14.80
CA ARG A 246 14.39 15.98 15.11
C ARG A 246 13.58 17.26 14.88
N ASP A 247 12.75 17.24 13.83
CA ASP A 247 11.79 18.30 13.53
C ASP A 247 10.40 17.68 13.24
N PRO A 248 9.50 17.62 14.24
CA PRO A 248 8.16 17.08 14.08
C PRO A 248 7.35 17.69 12.93
N ARG A 249 7.58 18.97 12.61
CA ARG A 249 6.83 19.70 11.57
C ARG A 249 7.04 19.13 10.17
N LYS A 250 8.20 18.49 9.94
CA LYS A 250 8.52 17.83 8.66
C LYS A 250 7.83 16.47 8.47
N ASN A 251 7.05 16.02 9.44
CA ASN A 251 6.43 14.68 9.46
C ASN A 251 4.91 14.74 9.39
N ALA A 252 4.36 15.78 8.74
CA ALA A 252 2.93 15.96 8.55
C ALA A 252 2.26 14.77 7.85
N HIS A 253 3.01 14.00 7.04
CA HIS A 253 2.50 12.78 6.39
C HIS A 253 2.05 11.71 7.39
N LEU A 254 2.57 11.72 8.63
CA LEU A 254 2.15 10.78 9.67
C LEU A 254 0.79 11.16 10.27
N LEU A 255 0.45 12.46 10.31
CA LEU A 255 -0.82 12.94 10.86
C LEU A 255 -2.01 12.59 9.96
N ALA A 256 -1.76 12.26 8.69
CA ALA A 256 -2.77 11.80 7.73
C ALA A 256 -3.04 10.29 7.81
N LEU A 257 -2.34 9.56 8.69
CA LEU A 257 -2.58 8.12 8.86
C LEU A 257 -3.87 7.85 9.62
N GLU A 258 -4.52 6.74 9.30
CA GLU A 258 -5.69 6.25 10.03
C GLU A 258 -5.36 6.03 11.51
N GLY A 259 -6.18 6.59 12.40
CA GLY A 259 -5.96 6.55 13.85
C GLY A 259 -4.94 7.56 14.40
N ALA A 260 -4.28 8.35 13.54
CA ALA A 260 -3.25 9.28 13.99
C ALA A 260 -3.81 10.42 14.85
N LYS A 261 -5.00 10.95 14.52
CA LYS A 261 -5.60 12.07 15.26
C LYS A 261 -5.83 11.72 16.73
N GLU A 262 -6.18 10.47 17.02
CA GLU A 262 -6.56 9.99 18.34
C GLU A 262 -5.36 9.38 19.10
N ARG A 263 -4.44 8.73 18.36
CA ARG A 263 -3.43 7.84 18.95
C ARG A 263 -1.99 8.16 18.56
N LEU A 264 -1.71 9.13 17.69
CA LEU A 264 -0.34 9.54 17.36
C LEU A 264 0.03 10.84 18.06
N THR A 265 1.16 10.84 18.77
CA THR A 265 1.81 12.05 19.26
C THR A 265 3.20 12.16 18.66
N LEU A 266 3.52 13.31 18.04
CA LEU A 266 4.86 13.57 17.53
C LEU A 266 5.68 14.32 18.56
N CYS A 267 6.84 13.76 18.92
CA CYS A 267 7.76 14.35 19.89
C CYS A 267 9.07 14.76 19.22
N ARG A 268 9.60 15.91 19.63
CA ARG A 268 10.97 16.27 19.27
C ARG A 268 11.93 15.40 20.09
N ALA A 269 12.80 14.66 19.42
CA ALA A 269 13.89 13.95 20.07
C ALA A 269 15.07 13.73 19.10
N ASP A 270 16.28 13.73 19.64
CA ASP A 270 17.51 13.37 18.93
C ASP A 270 18.15 12.17 19.65
N VAL A 271 18.73 11.24 18.89
CA VAL A 271 19.36 10.04 19.49
C VAL A 271 20.62 10.38 20.29
N LEU A 272 21.21 11.56 20.06
CA LEU A 272 22.34 12.07 20.85
C LEU A 272 21.89 12.97 22.02
N ASP A 273 20.61 13.30 22.11
CA ASP A 273 20.03 14.05 23.23
C ASP A 273 19.30 13.08 24.17
N PHE A 274 20.04 12.60 25.17
CA PHE A 274 19.55 11.62 26.14
C PHE A 274 18.30 12.09 26.91
N ALA A 275 18.23 13.38 27.26
CA ALA A 275 17.08 13.93 27.98
C ALA A 275 15.82 13.90 27.11
N SER A 276 15.95 14.24 25.82
CA SER A 276 14.84 14.15 24.87
C SER A 276 14.32 12.71 24.68
N LEU A 277 15.22 11.72 24.71
CA LEU A 277 14.85 10.30 24.63
C LEU A 277 14.10 9.84 25.88
N ARG A 278 14.58 10.19 27.08
CA ARG A 278 13.87 9.87 28.33
C ARG A 278 12.47 10.46 28.35
N ALA A 279 12.32 11.73 27.98
CA ALA A 279 11.02 12.37 27.87
C ALA A 279 10.11 11.64 26.86
N ALA A 280 10.66 11.20 25.72
CA ALA A 280 9.93 10.44 24.73
C ALA A 280 9.60 9.00 25.18
N PHE A 281 10.35 8.39 26.09
CA PHE A 281 10.11 7.00 26.52
C PHE A 281 9.30 6.90 27.81
N ALA A 282 9.11 8.00 28.54
CA ALA A 282 8.30 8.03 29.76
C ALA A 282 6.87 7.48 29.51
N GLY A 283 6.52 6.43 30.26
CA GLY A 283 5.22 5.75 30.16
C GLY A 283 5.05 4.83 28.94
N CYS A 284 6.10 4.59 28.15
CA CYS A 284 6.06 3.65 27.04
C CYS A 284 6.33 2.20 27.49
N HIS A 285 5.54 1.26 26.97
CA HIS A 285 5.70 -0.18 27.20
C HIS A 285 6.76 -0.78 26.26
N GLY A 286 6.91 -0.18 25.08
CA GLY A 286 7.82 -0.64 24.03
C GLY A 286 8.47 0.52 23.29
N VAL A 287 9.67 0.29 22.80
CA VAL A 287 10.40 1.23 21.92
C VAL A 287 10.82 0.52 20.65
N PHE A 288 10.49 1.10 19.50
CA PHE A 288 10.97 0.69 18.18
C PHE A 288 12.12 1.62 17.79
N HIS A 289 13.35 1.13 17.93
CA HIS A 289 14.54 1.90 17.58
C HIS A 289 14.88 1.74 16.09
N ILE A 290 14.39 2.67 15.27
CA ILE A 290 14.57 2.68 13.81
C ILE A 290 15.49 3.83 13.38
N ALA A 291 15.58 4.90 14.17
CA ALA A 291 16.44 6.05 13.87
C ALA A 291 17.91 5.63 13.75
N SER A 292 18.49 5.83 12.57
CA SER A 292 19.91 5.62 12.29
C SER A 292 20.31 6.53 11.13
N PRO A 293 21.51 7.11 11.14
CA PRO A 293 22.04 7.73 9.94
C PRO A 293 22.21 6.67 8.84
N VAL A 294 21.96 7.06 7.59
CA VAL A 294 22.20 6.25 6.39
C VAL A 294 22.97 7.13 5.42
N SER A 295 24.29 6.97 5.40
CA SER A 295 25.20 7.71 4.52
C SER A 295 26.45 6.87 4.24
N LYS A 296 27.37 7.41 3.45
CA LYS A 296 28.73 6.87 3.29
C LYS A 296 29.76 7.65 4.10
N ASP A 297 29.31 8.59 4.94
CA ASP A 297 30.18 9.45 5.74
C ASP A 297 30.66 8.70 6.99
N PRO A 298 31.97 8.49 7.20
CA PRO A 298 32.49 7.83 8.39
C PRO A 298 32.00 8.42 9.72
N ASN A 299 31.63 9.71 9.76
CA ASN A 299 31.05 10.36 10.93
C ASN A 299 29.72 9.73 11.37
N LEU A 300 29.09 8.90 10.53
CA LEU A 300 27.88 8.16 10.88
C LEU A 300 28.13 7.09 11.95
N VAL A 301 29.35 6.55 12.05
CA VAL A 301 29.71 5.46 12.98
C VAL A 301 29.52 5.87 14.44
N PRO A 302 30.16 6.95 14.95
CA PRO A 302 29.97 7.36 16.34
C PRO A 302 28.51 7.69 16.64
N VAL A 303 27.79 8.34 15.70
CA VAL A 303 26.37 8.68 15.87
C VAL A 303 25.49 7.43 15.98
N ALA A 304 25.74 6.40 15.17
CA ALA A 304 24.99 5.14 15.22
C ALA A 304 25.25 4.39 16.53
N ILE A 305 26.50 4.29 16.97
CA ILE A 305 26.87 3.59 18.21
C ILE A 305 26.31 4.33 19.43
N GLU A 306 26.62 5.61 19.55
CA GLU A 306 26.23 6.40 20.72
C GLU A 306 24.72 6.65 20.76
N GLY A 307 24.10 6.91 19.61
CA GLY A 307 22.65 7.04 19.52
C GLY A 307 21.93 5.76 19.96
N THR A 308 22.43 4.59 19.56
CA THR A 308 21.88 3.32 20.02
C THR A 308 22.12 3.11 21.52
N ARG A 309 23.33 3.39 22.04
CA ARG A 309 23.63 3.32 23.48
C ARG A 309 22.66 4.18 24.30
N ASN A 310 22.44 5.42 23.87
CA ASN A 310 21.51 6.34 24.51
C ASN A 310 20.07 5.82 24.50
N VAL A 311 19.61 5.28 23.37
CA VAL A 311 18.25 4.70 23.28
C VAL A 311 18.08 3.52 24.24
N MET A 312 19.04 2.60 24.29
CA MET A 312 18.96 1.43 25.18
C MET A 312 18.95 1.86 26.65
N ASN A 313 19.83 2.78 27.02
CA ASN A 313 19.93 3.27 28.39
C ASN A 313 18.70 4.09 28.81
N ALA A 314 18.20 4.97 27.95
CA ALA A 314 16.99 5.75 28.24
C ALA A 314 15.74 4.86 28.34
N ALA A 315 15.65 3.82 27.50
CA ALA A 315 14.55 2.86 27.57
C ALA A 315 14.58 2.10 28.90
N ALA A 316 15.75 1.64 29.33
CA ALA A 316 15.93 0.99 30.63
C ALA A 316 15.59 1.94 31.80
N ASP A 317 16.08 3.19 31.77
CA ASP A 317 15.82 4.20 32.80
C ASP A 317 14.31 4.50 32.96
N MET A 318 13.56 4.43 31.86
CA MET A 318 12.11 4.71 31.83
C MET A 318 11.24 3.47 32.01
N GLY A 319 11.83 2.32 32.34
CA GLY A 319 11.08 1.09 32.61
C GLY A 319 10.40 0.48 31.38
N VAL A 320 10.91 0.77 30.18
CA VAL A 320 10.41 0.15 28.94
C VAL A 320 10.64 -1.36 29.02
N ARG A 321 9.60 -2.15 28.73
CA ARG A 321 9.69 -3.61 28.80
C ARG A 321 10.54 -4.21 27.70
N ARG A 322 10.36 -3.73 26.46
CA ARG A 322 11.00 -4.29 25.26
C ARG A 322 11.41 -3.22 24.26
N VAL A 323 12.62 -3.37 23.74
CA VAL A 323 13.09 -2.63 22.57
C VAL A 323 13.10 -3.55 21.36
N VAL A 324 12.55 -3.07 20.24
CA VAL A 324 12.76 -3.67 18.92
C VAL A 324 13.74 -2.80 18.16
N PHE A 325 14.93 -3.33 17.90
CA PHE A 325 15.99 -2.62 17.18
C PHE A 325 15.98 -2.98 15.70
N THR A 326 16.01 -1.97 14.83
CA THR A 326 16.20 -2.17 13.39
C THR A 326 17.69 -2.23 13.09
N SER A 327 18.22 -3.42 12.84
CA SER A 327 19.58 -3.59 12.32
C SER A 327 19.58 -3.47 10.78
N SER A 328 20.47 -4.21 10.09
CA SER A 328 20.62 -4.24 8.64
C SER A 328 21.22 -5.56 8.23
N TYR A 329 20.82 -6.11 7.08
CA TYR A 329 21.47 -7.28 6.49
C TYR A 329 22.99 -7.07 6.27
N GLY A 330 23.43 -5.81 6.19
CA GLY A 330 24.84 -5.43 6.18
C GLY A 330 25.63 -5.85 7.43
N ALA A 331 24.97 -6.14 8.55
CA ALA A 331 25.58 -6.73 9.76
C ALA A 331 25.65 -8.26 9.73
N VAL A 332 25.14 -8.91 8.66
CA VAL A 332 25.08 -10.37 8.50
C VAL A 332 25.89 -10.83 7.29
N HIS A 333 25.71 -10.16 6.15
CA HIS A 333 26.12 -10.67 4.84
C HIS A 333 27.59 -10.41 4.46
N MET A 334 28.18 -9.31 4.94
CA MET A 334 29.47 -8.78 4.48
C MET A 334 30.65 -9.53 5.12
N ASN A 335 30.83 -10.79 4.75
CA ASN A 335 31.94 -11.63 5.23
C ASN A 335 32.56 -12.37 4.04
N PRO A 336 33.77 -11.99 3.58
CA PRO A 336 34.41 -12.59 2.41
C PRO A 336 34.86 -14.04 2.66
N ASN A 337 34.99 -14.46 3.91
CA ASN A 337 35.41 -15.81 4.29
C ASN A 337 34.23 -16.78 4.40
N ARG A 338 32.99 -16.33 4.14
CA ARG A 338 31.81 -17.17 4.19
C ARG A 338 31.75 -18.08 2.97
N SER A 339 31.54 -19.37 3.20
CA SER A 339 31.31 -20.32 2.11
C SER A 339 30.10 -19.89 1.26
N PRO A 340 30.21 -19.92 -0.10
CA PRO A 340 29.09 -19.63 -0.99
C PRO A 340 27.88 -20.56 -0.82
N ASP A 341 28.10 -21.77 -0.29
CA ASP A 341 27.05 -22.77 -0.06
C ASP A 341 26.33 -22.62 1.28
N ALA A 342 26.88 -21.80 2.19
CA ALA A 342 26.31 -21.58 3.50
C ALA A 342 24.95 -20.86 3.41
N VAL A 343 24.02 -21.29 4.26
CA VAL A 343 22.73 -20.59 4.42
C VAL A 343 22.96 -19.37 5.29
N LEU A 344 22.61 -18.19 4.78
CA LEU A 344 22.61 -16.96 5.55
C LEU A 344 21.43 -16.94 6.53
N ASP A 345 21.70 -17.04 7.83
CA ASP A 345 20.70 -17.02 8.90
C ASP A 345 21.06 -16.02 10.00
N GLU A 346 20.29 -16.02 11.10
CA GLU A 346 20.48 -15.13 12.24
C GLU A 346 21.82 -15.30 12.98
N THR A 347 22.49 -16.45 12.85
CA THR A 347 23.78 -16.74 13.50
C THR A 347 24.94 -16.05 12.78
N CYS A 348 24.73 -15.66 11.52
CA CYS A 348 25.76 -15.09 10.68
C CYS A 348 26.08 -13.62 11.04
N TRP A 349 27.36 -13.29 11.15
CA TRP A 349 27.84 -11.91 11.29
C TRP A 349 28.75 -11.52 10.13
N SER A 350 28.68 -10.24 9.76
CA SER A 350 29.66 -9.61 8.87
C SER A 350 31.03 -9.54 9.52
N ASP A 351 32.07 -9.43 8.69
CA ASP A 351 33.44 -9.23 9.16
C ASP A 351 33.68 -7.72 9.42
N PRO A 352 34.12 -7.32 10.63
CA PRO A 352 34.30 -5.91 10.97
C PRO A 352 35.36 -5.20 10.15
N GLU A 353 36.48 -5.85 9.86
CA GLU A 353 37.58 -5.22 9.14
C GLU A 353 37.25 -5.05 7.66
N PHE A 354 36.61 -6.06 7.06
CA PHE A 354 36.05 -5.97 5.72
C PHE A 354 35.01 -4.86 5.61
N CYS A 355 34.03 -4.83 6.51
CA CYS A 355 33.03 -3.76 6.52
C CYS A 355 33.65 -2.37 6.68
N ARG A 356 34.61 -2.20 7.59
CA ARG A 356 35.24 -0.89 7.84
C ARG A 356 35.92 -0.34 6.57
N ARG A 357 36.48 -1.24 5.75
CA ARG A 357 37.14 -0.87 4.49
C ARG A 357 36.16 -0.69 3.32
N GLU A 358 35.22 -1.63 3.15
CA GLU A 358 34.38 -1.69 1.94
C GLU A 358 33.04 -0.95 2.08
N ASP A 359 32.43 -0.96 3.26
CA ASP A 359 31.10 -0.39 3.48
C ASP A 359 30.92 0.10 4.93
N ILE A 360 31.25 1.37 5.14
CA ILE A 360 31.22 2.01 6.46
C ILE A 360 29.82 2.03 7.10
N TYR A 361 28.76 2.00 6.28
CA TYR A 361 27.38 1.88 6.78
C TYR A 361 27.14 0.48 7.35
N CYS A 362 27.58 -0.57 6.67
CA CYS A 362 27.51 -1.93 7.18
C CYS A 362 28.31 -2.09 8.49
N TYR A 363 29.49 -1.48 8.57
CA TYR A 363 30.28 -1.43 9.80
C TYR A 363 29.50 -0.76 10.94
N ALA A 364 28.97 0.44 10.72
CA ALA A 364 28.23 1.18 11.73
C ALA A 364 26.99 0.42 12.23
N LYS A 365 26.20 -0.17 11.33
CA LYS A 365 25.01 -0.95 11.70
C LYS A 365 25.38 -2.18 12.52
N MET A 366 26.47 -2.85 12.18
CA MET A 366 26.95 -3.99 12.95
C MET A 366 27.40 -3.58 14.36
N MET A 367 28.18 -2.50 14.48
CA MET A 367 28.65 -2.03 15.79
C MET A 367 27.51 -1.49 16.65
N ALA A 368 26.53 -0.82 16.06
CA ALA A 368 25.31 -0.40 16.75
C ALA A 368 24.49 -1.61 17.25
N GLU A 369 24.38 -2.68 16.45
CA GLU A 369 23.69 -3.91 16.88
C GLU A 369 24.40 -4.60 18.06
N LYS A 370 25.73 -4.69 18.01
CA LYS A 370 26.53 -5.21 19.14
C LYS A 370 26.31 -4.37 20.39
N THR A 371 26.38 -3.04 20.24
CA THR A 371 26.10 -2.08 21.33
C THR A 371 24.70 -2.27 21.91
N ALA A 372 23.67 -2.41 21.05
CA ALA A 372 22.30 -2.65 21.51
C ALA A 372 22.20 -3.93 22.35
N THR A 373 22.86 -5.01 21.89
CA THR A 373 22.85 -6.32 22.54
C THR A 373 23.59 -6.30 23.89
N GLU A 374 24.75 -5.65 23.94
CA GLU A 374 25.54 -5.46 25.16
C GLU A 374 24.76 -4.65 26.20
N GLU A 375 24.21 -3.51 25.80
CA GLU A 375 23.45 -2.63 26.69
C GLU A 375 22.15 -3.28 27.16
N ALA A 376 21.43 -3.98 26.27
CA ALA A 376 20.23 -4.72 26.65
C ALA A 376 20.54 -5.77 27.73
N SER A 377 21.61 -6.54 27.53
CA SER A 377 22.04 -7.57 28.48
C SER A 377 22.43 -6.97 29.82
N ARG A 378 23.27 -5.92 29.80
CA ARG A 378 23.73 -5.21 31.01
C ARG A 378 22.59 -4.60 31.80
N ARG A 379 21.57 -4.06 31.12
CA ARG A 379 20.42 -3.38 31.73
C ARG A 379 19.22 -4.30 31.96
N ARG A 380 19.31 -5.60 31.62
CA ARG A 380 18.21 -6.58 31.68
C ARG A 380 16.96 -6.15 30.89
N LEU A 381 17.18 -5.46 29.76
CA LEU A 381 16.14 -4.98 28.87
C LEU A 381 15.83 -6.03 27.80
N GLN A 382 14.55 -6.33 27.55
CA GLN A 382 14.21 -7.29 26.49
C GLN A 382 14.52 -6.68 25.12
N LEU A 383 15.24 -7.42 24.28
CA LEU A 383 15.64 -6.98 22.95
C LEU A 383 15.22 -8.01 21.89
N ALA A 384 14.54 -7.52 20.85
CA ALA A 384 14.40 -8.21 19.58
C ALA A 384 15.04 -7.35 18.47
N VAL A 385 15.74 -7.99 17.55
CA VAL A 385 16.44 -7.32 16.45
C VAL A 385 15.81 -7.76 15.13
N VAL A 386 15.26 -6.82 14.37
CA VAL A 386 14.83 -7.06 13.00
C VAL A 386 15.96 -6.68 12.06
N VAL A 387 16.32 -7.58 11.15
CA VAL A 387 17.43 -7.41 10.22
C VAL A 387 16.88 -7.28 8.79
N PRO A 388 16.44 -6.08 8.38
CA PRO A 388 15.95 -5.86 7.02
C PRO A 388 17.07 -5.83 5.98
N CYS A 389 16.74 -6.25 4.77
CA CYS A 389 17.57 -6.09 3.58
C CYS A 389 17.19 -4.83 2.78
N VAL A 390 17.57 -4.75 1.49
CA VAL A 390 17.20 -3.62 0.63
C VAL A 390 15.68 -3.50 0.59
N THR A 391 15.18 -2.53 1.33
CA THR A 391 13.74 -2.38 1.54
C THR A 391 13.14 -1.59 0.39
N VAL A 392 12.13 -2.14 -0.26
CA VAL A 392 11.42 -1.54 -1.40
C VAL A 392 9.93 -1.45 -1.05
N GLY A 393 9.22 -0.50 -1.65
CA GLY A 393 7.78 -0.37 -1.50
C GLY A 393 7.32 1.08 -1.61
N PRO A 394 6.01 1.33 -1.45
CA PRO A 394 5.47 2.68 -1.51
C PRO A 394 6.04 3.56 -0.39
N ILE A 395 6.46 4.78 -0.72
CA ILE A 395 6.95 5.74 0.26
C ILE A 395 5.78 6.53 0.88
N LEU A 396 5.76 6.67 2.20
CA LEU A 396 4.76 7.52 2.88
C LEU A 396 5.31 8.94 3.04
N GLN A 397 6.59 9.04 3.39
CA GLN A 397 7.31 10.30 3.53
C GLN A 397 7.42 11.06 2.18
N PRO A 398 7.68 12.36 2.19
CA PRO A 398 7.72 13.18 0.97
C PRO A 398 9.01 13.02 0.16
N SER A 399 10.09 12.51 0.75
CA SER A 399 11.39 12.38 0.08
C SER A 399 11.74 10.92 -0.24
N VAL A 400 12.45 10.73 -1.36
CA VAL A 400 12.99 9.44 -1.76
C VAL A 400 14.15 9.08 -0.84
N ASN A 401 14.06 7.92 -0.16
CA ASN A 401 15.11 7.40 0.70
C ASN A 401 16.16 6.61 -0.10
N PHE A 402 17.30 6.31 0.53
CA PHE A 402 18.44 5.64 -0.10
C PHE A 402 18.10 4.35 -0.86
N SER A 403 17.30 3.44 -0.26
CA SER A 403 16.95 2.16 -0.91
C SER A 403 16.02 2.33 -2.11
N CYS A 404 15.08 3.27 -2.07
CA CYS A 404 14.25 3.60 -3.23
C CYS A 404 15.06 4.32 -4.31
N HIS A 405 16.05 5.13 -3.93
CA HIS A 405 16.96 5.77 -4.88
C HIS A 405 17.77 4.72 -5.69
N HIS A 406 18.15 3.59 -5.08
CA HIS A 406 18.77 2.47 -5.80
C HIS A 406 17.91 1.93 -6.95
N VAL A 407 16.58 1.96 -6.83
CA VAL A 407 15.66 1.58 -7.92
C VAL A 407 15.47 2.74 -8.91
N VAL A 408 15.25 3.96 -8.40
CA VAL A 408 15.00 5.16 -9.20
C VAL A 408 16.13 5.43 -10.20
N ARG A 409 17.41 5.30 -9.80
CA ARG A 409 18.55 5.58 -10.68
C ARG A 409 18.55 4.76 -11.98
N TYR A 410 17.97 3.57 -11.97
CA TYR A 410 17.84 2.75 -13.18
C TYR A 410 16.64 3.15 -14.04
N LEU A 411 15.56 3.62 -13.42
CA LEU A 411 14.37 4.09 -14.13
C LEU A 411 14.60 5.46 -14.77
N THR A 412 15.47 6.29 -14.19
CA THR A 412 15.82 7.60 -14.76
C THR A 412 16.98 7.54 -15.76
N GLY A 413 17.62 6.38 -15.93
CA GLY A 413 18.83 6.24 -16.75
C GLY A 413 20.09 6.83 -16.11
N ALA A 414 20.03 7.34 -14.88
CA ALA A 414 21.20 7.88 -14.17
C ALA A 414 22.28 6.80 -13.93
N ALA A 415 21.88 5.53 -13.85
CA ALA A 415 22.80 4.39 -13.88
C ALA A 415 22.87 3.79 -15.29
N ALA A 416 23.97 4.05 -15.98
CA ALA A 416 24.22 3.56 -17.35
C ALA A 416 24.55 2.06 -17.41
N THR A 417 25.09 1.51 -16.32
CA THR A 417 25.50 0.11 -16.15
C THR A 417 24.97 -0.45 -14.83
N TYR A 418 25.14 -1.74 -14.60
CA TYR A 418 24.93 -2.36 -13.31
C TYR A 418 26.06 -3.33 -12.93
N PRO A 419 26.35 -3.50 -11.62
CA PRO A 419 27.38 -4.43 -11.16
C PRO A 419 26.94 -5.88 -11.30
N ASN A 420 27.89 -6.80 -11.52
CA ASN A 420 27.69 -8.24 -11.42
C ASN A 420 27.58 -8.64 -9.94
N ALA A 421 26.43 -8.35 -9.33
CA ALA A 421 26.21 -8.52 -7.90
C ALA A 421 24.77 -8.98 -7.60
N VAL A 422 24.60 -9.63 -6.45
CA VAL A 422 23.29 -10.03 -5.92
C VAL A 422 22.92 -9.15 -4.72
N ALA A 423 21.61 -8.96 -4.51
CA ALA A 423 21.11 -8.27 -3.33
C ALA A 423 19.83 -8.93 -2.80
N ALA A 424 19.65 -8.82 -1.49
CA ALA A 424 18.44 -9.23 -0.78
C ALA A 424 17.41 -8.09 -0.79
N TYR A 425 16.13 -8.43 -1.00
CA TYR A 425 15.02 -7.48 -1.03
C TYR A 425 13.85 -7.92 -0.16
N ALA A 426 13.17 -6.93 0.43
CA ALA A 426 11.93 -7.12 1.20
C ALA A 426 10.99 -5.91 1.01
N ASP A 427 9.68 -6.14 1.13
CA ASP A 427 8.71 -5.05 1.09
C ASP A 427 8.70 -4.29 2.42
N VAL A 428 8.59 -2.96 2.37
CA VAL A 428 8.56 -2.08 3.55
C VAL A 428 7.43 -2.40 4.52
N ARG A 429 6.28 -2.90 4.03
CA ARG A 429 5.17 -3.33 4.87
C ARG A 429 5.50 -4.62 5.60
N ASP A 430 6.22 -5.53 4.96
CA ASP A 430 6.65 -6.78 5.59
C ASP A 430 7.66 -6.48 6.69
N VAL A 431 8.59 -5.55 6.44
CA VAL A 431 9.53 -5.05 7.45
C VAL A 431 8.76 -4.43 8.62
N ALA A 432 7.75 -3.60 8.37
CA ALA A 432 6.94 -3.00 9.44
C ALA A 432 6.17 -4.06 10.25
N ARG A 433 5.53 -5.02 9.57
CA ARG A 433 4.85 -6.15 10.23
C ARG A 433 5.83 -6.99 11.05
N ALA A 434 7.03 -7.26 10.55
CA ALA A 434 8.07 -7.98 11.28
C ALA A 434 8.42 -7.30 12.60
N HIS A 435 8.56 -5.97 12.62
CA HIS A 435 8.81 -5.22 13.86
C HIS A 435 7.69 -5.42 14.87
N VAL A 436 6.43 -5.31 14.45
CA VAL A 436 5.30 -5.45 15.37
C VAL A 436 5.12 -6.90 15.83
N LEU A 437 5.33 -7.88 14.96
CA LEU A 437 5.26 -9.31 15.31
C LEU A 437 6.29 -9.69 16.38
N VAL A 438 7.55 -9.26 16.23
CA VAL A 438 8.58 -9.54 17.25
C VAL A 438 8.35 -8.75 18.54
N TYR A 439 7.67 -7.61 18.48
CA TYR A 439 7.24 -6.89 19.68
C TYR A 439 6.15 -7.66 20.44
N GLU A 440 5.12 -8.13 19.73
CA GLU A 440 3.93 -8.75 20.32
C GLU A 440 4.17 -10.18 20.82
N HIS A 441 5.04 -10.95 20.15
CA HIS A 441 5.27 -12.33 20.53
C HIS A 441 6.16 -12.43 21.78
N HIS A 442 5.62 -12.91 22.91
CA HIS A 442 6.33 -12.93 24.19
C HIS A 442 7.69 -13.64 24.14
N GLY A 443 7.78 -14.77 23.43
CA GLY A 443 9.03 -15.53 23.26
C GLY A 443 10.04 -14.96 22.26
N ALA A 444 9.72 -13.85 21.57
CA ALA A 444 10.63 -13.30 20.57
C ALA A 444 11.88 -12.68 21.22
N ARG A 445 13.06 -13.13 20.78
CA ARG A 445 14.37 -12.70 21.27
C ARG A 445 15.45 -12.90 20.21
N GLY A 446 16.51 -12.10 20.29
CA GLY A 446 17.61 -12.17 19.33
C GLY A 446 17.21 -11.62 17.96
N ARG A 447 17.86 -12.12 16.91
CA ARG A 447 17.75 -11.58 15.55
C ARG A 447 16.63 -12.26 14.76
N TYR A 448 16.14 -11.55 13.74
CA TYR A 448 15.12 -11.99 12.79
C TYR A 448 15.45 -11.44 11.40
N LEU A 449 15.88 -12.30 10.48
CA LEU A 449 16.20 -11.90 9.11
C LEU A 449 14.93 -11.60 8.32
N CYS A 450 14.76 -10.34 7.93
CA CYS A 450 13.65 -9.88 7.11
C CYS A 450 14.09 -9.77 5.65
N ILE A 451 14.20 -10.94 5.00
CA ILE A 451 14.57 -11.10 3.59
C ILE A 451 13.42 -11.81 2.88
N GLY A 452 12.86 -11.19 1.83
CA GLY A 452 11.82 -11.80 1.00
C GLY A 452 12.41 -12.61 -0.16
N THR A 453 13.45 -12.09 -0.80
CA THR A 453 14.13 -12.76 -1.92
C THR A 453 15.57 -12.26 -2.09
N VAL A 454 16.41 -13.06 -2.74
CA VAL A 454 17.77 -12.67 -3.17
C VAL A 454 17.83 -12.87 -4.68
N ILE A 455 18.16 -11.82 -5.42
CA ILE A 455 18.25 -11.86 -6.88
C ILE A 455 19.50 -11.17 -7.38
N HIS A 456 19.97 -11.59 -8.56
CA HIS A 456 21.03 -10.89 -9.28
C HIS A 456 20.54 -9.52 -9.76
N ARG A 457 21.46 -8.57 -9.90
CA ARG A 457 21.11 -7.22 -10.38
C ARG A 457 20.42 -7.28 -11.73
N ALA A 458 20.93 -8.06 -12.70
CA ALA A 458 20.30 -8.26 -14.01
C ALA A 458 18.81 -8.65 -13.94
N GLU A 459 18.45 -9.54 -13.01
CA GLU A 459 17.08 -9.98 -12.80
C GLU A 459 16.18 -8.83 -12.30
N LEU A 460 16.72 -7.96 -11.44
CA LEU A 460 16.00 -6.74 -11.06
C LEU A 460 15.76 -5.82 -12.28
N LEU A 461 16.73 -5.60 -13.18
CA LEU A 461 16.48 -4.75 -14.38
C LEU A 461 15.44 -5.39 -15.29
N ARG A 462 15.48 -6.72 -15.45
CA ARG A 462 14.50 -7.44 -16.24
C ARG A 462 13.09 -7.20 -15.70
N MET A 463 12.90 -7.34 -14.38
CA MET A 463 11.60 -7.04 -13.75
C MET A 463 11.18 -5.57 -13.95
N LEU A 464 12.11 -4.62 -13.82
CA LEU A 464 11.82 -3.19 -14.04
C LEU A 464 11.39 -2.91 -15.49
N LYS A 465 12.11 -3.47 -16.48
CA LYS A 465 11.80 -3.36 -17.92
C LYS A 465 10.44 -3.96 -18.25
N GLU A 466 10.11 -5.12 -17.68
CA GLU A 466 8.81 -5.76 -17.93
C GLU A 466 7.65 -4.99 -17.31
N LEU A 467 7.83 -4.45 -16.10
CA LEU A 467 6.78 -3.69 -15.41
C LEU A 467 6.59 -2.29 -16.01
N PHE A 468 7.67 -1.65 -16.45
CA PHE A 468 7.68 -0.28 -16.94
C PHE A 468 8.62 -0.09 -18.15
N PRO A 469 8.26 -0.63 -19.33
CA PRO A 469 9.09 -0.59 -20.53
C PRO A 469 9.33 0.84 -21.07
N GLN A 470 8.59 1.83 -20.58
CA GLN A 470 8.73 3.24 -20.95
C GLN A 470 9.98 3.92 -20.38
N TYR A 471 10.65 3.31 -19.39
CA TYR A 471 11.85 3.89 -18.78
C TYR A 471 13.14 3.37 -19.43
N PRO A 472 14.20 4.20 -19.54
CA PRO A 472 15.48 3.83 -20.15
C PRO A 472 16.34 2.94 -19.22
N VAL A 473 15.81 1.79 -18.82
CA VAL A 473 16.52 0.84 -17.97
C VAL A 473 17.64 0.17 -18.78
N THR A 474 18.88 0.24 -18.30
CA THR A 474 20.04 -0.36 -18.99
C THR A 474 19.96 -1.90 -19.09
N SER A 475 20.74 -2.52 -19.97
CA SER A 475 21.03 -3.96 -19.99
C SER A 475 22.52 -4.27 -19.83
N LYS A 476 23.37 -3.24 -19.74
CA LYS A 476 24.82 -3.37 -19.71
C LYS A 476 25.32 -3.72 -18.31
N CYS A 477 26.01 -4.85 -18.20
CA CYS A 477 26.72 -5.26 -16.99
C CYS A 477 28.10 -4.59 -16.95
N GLU A 478 28.63 -4.27 -15.78
CA GLU A 478 29.98 -3.71 -15.61
C GLU A 478 31.07 -4.75 -15.90
N ASP A 479 30.82 -6.01 -15.52
CA ASP A 479 31.77 -7.12 -15.68
C ASP A 479 31.39 -8.00 -16.88
N GLU A 480 31.48 -7.43 -18.10
CA GLU A 480 31.22 -8.20 -19.32
C GLU A 480 32.24 -9.35 -19.47
N GLY A 481 31.74 -10.59 -19.59
CA GLY A 481 32.57 -11.78 -19.81
C GLY A 481 32.80 -12.67 -18.58
N ASN A 482 32.51 -12.18 -17.36
CA ASN A 482 32.62 -12.99 -16.15
C ASN A 482 31.32 -13.78 -15.87
N PRO A 483 31.40 -14.97 -15.22
CA PRO A 483 30.21 -15.67 -14.76
C PRO A 483 29.36 -14.79 -13.84
N MET A 484 28.03 -14.79 -14.05
CA MET A 484 27.10 -14.01 -13.23
C MET A 484 27.08 -14.55 -11.79
N VAL A 485 27.16 -13.64 -10.81
CA VAL A 485 27.10 -14.01 -9.38
C VAL A 485 25.76 -14.66 -9.08
N LYS A 486 25.80 -15.85 -8.47
CA LYS A 486 24.60 -16.62 -8.12
C LYS A 486 23.98 -16.09 -6.82
N PRO A 487 22.64 -16.02 -6.72
CA PRO A 487 21.96 -15.75 -5.46
C PRO A 487 22.36 -16.75 -4.37
N TYR A 488 22.68 -16.24 -3.18
CA TYR A 488 23.01 -17.07 -2.02
C TYR A 488 21.76 -17.62 -1.34
N LYS A 489 21.93 -18.73 -0.60
CA LYS A 489 20.89 -19.32 0.24
C LYS A 489 20.70 -18.48 1.51
N PHE A 490 19.47 -18.36 1.99
CA PHE A 490 19.17 -17.65 3.24
C PHE A 490 18.00 -18.30 3.95
N SER A 491 17.87 -18.05 5.25
CA SER A 491 16.71 -18.41 6.06
C SER A 491 15.97 -17.15 6.52
N ASN A 492 14.66 -17.15 6.33
CA ASN A 492 13.72 -16.21 6.94
C ASN A 492 12.69 -16.94 7.81
N GLN A 493 13.01 -18.19 8.20
CA GLN A 493 12.07 -19.11 8.82
C GLN A 493 11.55 -18.58 10.15
N ARG A 494 12.40 -17.96 10.96
CA ARG A 494 12.00 -17.40 12.26
C ARG A 494 10.89 -16.35 12.16
N LEU A 495 10.80 -15.58 11.08
CA LEU A 495 9.69 -14.65 10.87
C LEU A 495 8.45 -15.36 10.32
N LYS A 496 8.61 -16.37 9.47
CA LYS A 496 7.50 -17.22 9.00
C LYS A 496 6.85 -17.99 10.15
N ASP A 497 7.64 -18.46 11.11
CA ASP A 497 7.15 -19.13 12.31
C ASP A 497 6.31 -18.20 13.20
N LEU A 498 6.53 -16.88 13.09
CA LEU A 498 5.69 -15.85 13.72
C LEU A 498 4.46 -15.46 12.85
N GLY A 499 4.23 -16.15 11.75
CA GLY A 499 3.12 -15.91 10.82
C GLY A 499 3.37 -14.81 9.79
N LEU A 500 4.62 -14.37 9.57
CA LEU A 500 4.91 -13.36 8.55
C LEU A 500 4.92 -13.97 7.15
N GLU A 501 4.01 -13.49 6.30
CA GLU A 501 4.06 -13.71 4.86
C GLU A 501 4.79 -12.57 4.15
N PHE A 502 5.69 -12.95 3.23
CA PHE A 502 6.49 -12.01 2.44
C PHE A 502 5.81 -11.67 1.11
N THR A 503 5.70 -10.38 0.85
CA THR A 503 5.19 -9.82 -0.40
C THR A 503 6.17 -10.12 -1.54
N PRO A 504 5.70 -10.64 -2.70
CA PRO A 504 6.57 -10.84 -3.86
C PRO A 504 7.23 -9.54 -4.33
N LEU A 505 8.54 -9.59 -4.61
CA LEU A 505 9.32 -8.42 -5.00
C LEU A 505 8.73 -7.68 -6.21
N ARG A 506 8.23 -8.41 -7.21
CA ARG A 506 7.58 -7.82 -8.39
C ARG A 506 6.41 -6.89 -8.01
N LYS A 507 5.58 -7.31 -7.05
CA LYS A 507 4.47 -6.50 -6.53
C LYS A 507 4.98 -5.27 -5.78
N SER A 508 5.99 -5.45 -4.92
CA SER A 508 6.61 -4.35 -4.18
C SER A 508 7.19 -3.29 -5.11
N LEU A 509 7.92 -3.69 -6.16
CA LEU A 509 8.48 -2.79 -7.18
C LEU A 509 7.39 -2.03 -7.93
N GLN A 510 6.35 -2.73 -8.38
CA GLN A 510 5.24 -2.10 -9.11
C GLN A 510 4.59 -0.99 -8.27
N GLU A 511 4.25 -1.29 -7.02
CA GLU A 511 3.59 -0.33 -6.14
C GLU A 511 4.53 0.81 -5.70
N ALA A 512 5.83 0.53 -5.50
CA ALA A 512 6.84 1.55 -5.24
C ALA A 512 6.94 2.55 -6.39
N ILE A 513 7.01 2.08 -7.63
CA ILE A 513 7.17 2.92 -8.82
C ILE A 513 5.90 3.75 -9.08
N VAL A 514 4.73 3.15 -8.96
CA VAL A 514 3.45 3.88 -9.05
C VAL A 514 3.35 4.95 -7.96
N CYS A 515 3.81 4.65 -6.73
CA CYS A 515 3.85 5.62 -5.65
C CYS A 515 4.80 6.79 -5.97
N LEU A 516 6.00 6.50 -6.48
CA LEU A 516 6.98 7.49 -6.88
C LEU A 516 6.46 8.39 -8.02
N GLN A 517 5.77 7.82 -9.01
CA GLN A 517 5.09 8.58 -10.06
C GLN A 517 4.04 9.53 -9.50
N ARG A 518 3.14 9.03 -8.62
CA ARG A 518 2.09 9.83 -7.99
C ARG A 518 2.63 10.99 -7.15
N LYS A 519 3.81 10.82 -6.55
CA LYS A 519 4.50 11.85 -5.76
C LYS A 519 5.43 12.74 -6.60
N GLY A 520 5.46 12.57 -7.92
CA GLY A 520 6.25 13.41 -8.84
C GLY A 520 7.75 13.11 -8.84
N HIS A 521 8.21 12.01 -8.23
CA HIS A 521 9.63 11.62 -8.22
C HIS A 521 10.06 10.86 -9.49
N LEU A 522 9.08 10.38 -10.27
CA LEU A 522 9.31 9.76 -11.57
C LEU A 522 8.28 10.31 -12.57
N PRO A 523 8.69 10.69 -13.79
CA PRO A 523 7.76 11.18 -14.79
C PRO A 523 6.82 10.05 -15.23
N VAL A 524 5.54 10.36 -15.44
CA VAL A 524 4.60 9.46 -16.10
C VAL A 524 4.80 9.60 -17.60
N VAL A 525 5.64 8.73 -18.18
CA VAL A 525 5.87 8.74 -19.63
C VAL A 525 4.64 8.13 -20.30
N THR A 526 3.91 8.94 -21.05
CA THR A 526 2.75 8.48 -21.83
C THR A 526 3.22 7.91 -23.18
N VAL A 527 2.45 6.99 -23.74
CA VAL A 527 2.73 6.37 -25.07
C VAL A 527 2.91 7.42 -26.19
N ALA A 528 2.34 8.62 -26.03
CA ALA A 528 2.49 9.72 -26.99
C ALA A 528 3.90 10.34 -26.99
N GLN A 529 4.60 10.36 -25.86
CA GLN A 529 5.96 10.93 -25.76
C GLN A 529 7.05 9.99 -26.31
N GLN A 530 6.78 8.69 -26.38
CA GLN A 530 7.71 7.71 -26.98
C GLN A 530 7.86 7.87 -28.50
N ARG A 531 6.86 8.42 -29.19
CA ARG A 531 6.91 8.64 -30.66
C ARG A 531 7.61 9.93 -31.08
N ALA A 532 7.92 10.82 -30.14
CA ALA A 532 8.62 12.07 -30.42
C ALA A 532 10.13 12.01 -30.10
N CYS A 533 10.59 10.90 -29.51
CA CYS A 533 11.98 10.67 -29.11
C CYS A 533 12.67 9.54 -29.90
N LEU A 534 11.93 8.89 -30.80
CA LEU A 534 12.42 8.03 -31.89
C LEU A 534 12.20 8.80 -33.20
#